data_AF-A0A2N8MTS4-F1
#
_entry.id   AF-A0A2N8MTS4-F1
#
_cell.length_a   1.000
_cell.length_b   1.000
_cell.length_c   1.000
_cell.angle_alpha   90.00
_cell.angle_beta   90.00
_cell.angle_gamma   90.00
#
_symmetry.space_group_name_H-M   'P 1'
#
loop_
_entity.id
_entity.type
_entity.pdbx_description
1 polymer ?
#
loop_
_entity_poly.entity_id
_entity_poly.type
_entity_poly.pdbx_seq_one_letter_code
_entity_poly.pdbx_strand_id
1 'polypeptide(L)'
;MFARRPPRPALLVAELGAMGRWTLVFSSLGRLALHAGECDYLSTTGEDFIELVPEGIAVMLDPYDEHRFPVLSRVASPEFVTHMWLRQSVN
;
A
#
# COMPACT_ATOMS: atom_id res chain seq x y z
N MET A 1 -10.55 2.56 3.41
CA MET A 1 -9.50 1.54 3.21
C MET A 1 -9.25 0.81 4.51
N PHE A 2 -8.74 -0.41 4.43
CA PHE A 2 -8.46 -1.29 5.56
C PHE A 2 -6.97 -1.64 5.61
N ALA A 3 -6.41 -1.71 6.81
CA ALA A 3 -5.05 -2.19 7.04
C ALA A 3 -4.99 -2.97 8.35
N ARG A 4 -4.01 -3.86 8.48
CA ARG A 4 -3.76 -4.53 9.76
C ARG A 4 -3.33 -3.49 10.79
N ARG A 5 -3.96 -3.51 11.97
CA ARG A 5 -3.63 -2.64 13.08
C ARG A 5 -2.50 -3.28 13.91
N PRO A 6 -1.32 -2.64 14.02
CA PRO A 6 -0.28 -3.10 14.94
C PRO A 6 -0.66 -2.80 16.40
N PRO A 7 -0.03 -3.48 17.38
CA PRO A 7 -0.31 -3.28 18.81
C PRO A 7 -0.05 -1.85 19.32
N ARG A 8 0.83 -1.10 18.65
CA ARG A 8 1.13 0.31 18.92
C ARG A 8 0.85 1.14 17.66
N PRO A 9 0.49 2.43 17.77
CA PRO A 9 0.28 3.29 16.60
C PRO A 9 1.50 3.29 15.68
N ALA A 10 1.35 2.68 14.50
CA ALA A 10 2.40 2.53 13.50
C ALA A 10 1.79 2.10 12.16
N LEU A 11 2.58 2.24 11.09
CA LEU A 11 2.31 1.61 9.79
C LEU A 11 3.20 0.40 9.61
N LEU A 12 2.64 -0.68 9.07
CA LEU A 12 3.41 -1.83 8.62
C LEU A 12 4.00 -1.53 7.25
N VAL A 13 5.31 -1.65 7.12
CA VAL A 13 6.06 -1.32 5.91
C VAL A 13 6.87 -2.53 5.48
N ALA A 14 6.79 -2.88 4.21
CA ALA A 14 7.64 -3.87 3.56
C ALA A 14 8.76 -3.16 2.78
N GLU A 15 9.99 -3.64 2.91
CA GLU A 15 11.11 -3.21 2.08
C GLU A 15 11.27 -4.15 0.89
N LEU A 16 11.14 -3.62 -0.33
CA LEU A 16 11.13 -4.39 -1.57
C LEU A 16 12.37 -4.10 -2.43
N GLY A 17 13.53 -3.95 -1.80
CA GLY A 17 14.81 -3.70 -2.48
C GLY A 17 14.75 -2.46 -3.38
N ALA A 18 15.05 -2.63 -4.67
CA ALA A 18 15.00 -1.53 -5.65
C ALA A 18 13.61 -0.89 -5.81
N MET A 19 12.54 -1.57 -5.40
CA MET A 19 11.19 -1.01 -5.40
C MET A 19 10.92 -0.12 -4.18
N GLY A 20 11.86 0.02 -3.23
CA GLY A 20 11.72 0.90 -2.09
C GLY A 20 10.78 0.35 -1.02
N ARG A 21 10.18 1.25 -0.23
CA ARG A 21 9.38 0.92 0.96
C ARG A 21 7.90 1.08 0.66
N TRP A 22 7.11 0.10 1.07
CA TRP A 22 5.68 0.01 0.76
C TRP A 22 4.84 -0.30 1.98
N THR A 23 3.72 0.39 2.13
CA THR A 23 2.62 -0.04 2.99
C THR A 23 1.48 -0.59 2.15
N LEU A 24 0.73 -1.54 2.69
CA LEU A 24 -0.36 -2.21 2.01
C LEU A 24 -1.70 -1.78 2.61
N VAL A 25 -2.63 -1.44 1.74
CA VAL A 25 -4.01 -1.15 2.11
C VAL A 25 -4.97 -1.94 1.24
N PHE A 26 -6.14 -2.20 1.79
CA PHE A 26 -7.14 -3.05 1.16
C PHE A 26 -8.46 -2.29 1.01
N SER A 27 -9.17 -2.50 -0.09
CA SER A 27 -10.49 -1.90 -0.31
C SER A 27 -11.59 -2.60 0.47
N SER A 28 -11.37 -3.83 0.94
CA SER A 28 -12.31 -4.59 1.76
C SER A 28 -11.63 -5.39 2.87
N LEU A 29 -12.38 -5.70 3.94
CA LEU A 29 -11.92 -6.59 5.01
C LEU A 29 -11.61 -8.00 4.49
N GLY A 30 -12.38 -8.50 3.53
CA GLY A 30 -12.12 -9.81 2.93
C GLY A 30 -10.74 -9.87 2.25
N ARG A 31 -10.36 -8.83 1.51
CA ARG A 31 -9.03 -8.73 0.89
C ARG A 31 -7.90 -8.62 1.93
N LEU A 32 -8.13 -7.89 3.03
CA LEU A 32 -7.20 -7.86 4.15
C LEU A 32 -7.05 -9.26 4.79
N ALA A 33 -8.14 -9.98 5.02
CA ALA A 33 -8.12 -11.31 5.62
C ALA A 33 -7.38 -12.33 4.75
N LEU A 34 -7.50 -12.23 3.42
CA LEU A 34 -6.72 -13.06 2.48
C LEU A 34 -5.21 -12.81 2.60
N HIS A 35 -4.79 -11.61 2.97
CA HIS A 35 -3.37 -11.26 3.15
C HIS A 35 -2.84 -11.61 4.54
N ALA A 36 -3.58 -11.22 5.59
CA ALA A 36 -3.08 -11.20 6.97
C ALA A 36 -3.76 -12.22 7.89
N GLY A 37 -4.73 -12.99 7.38
CA GLY A 37 -5.66 -13.78 8.20
C GLY A 37 -6.63 -12.91 9.00
N GLU A 38 -7.36 -13.53 9.93
CA GLU A 38 -8.12 -12.77 10.94
C GLU A 38 -7.15 -11.92 11.77
N CYS A 39 -7.41 -10.62 11.82
CA CYS A 39 -6.59 -9.68 12.56
C CYS A 39 -7.41 -8.48 13.02
N ASP A 40 -6.89 -7.79 14.04
CA ASP A 40 -7.33 -6.44 14.31
C ASP A 40 -7.00 -5.56 13.11
N TYR A 41 -7.98 -4.76 12.71
CA TYR A 41 -7.84 -3.85 11.60
C TYR A 41 -8.03 -2.40 12.05
N LEU A 42 -7.52 -1.50 11.24
CA LEU A 42 -7.92 -0.10 11.23
C LEU A 42 -8.62 0.18 9.91
N SER A 43 -9.56 1.12 9.93
CA SER A 43 -10.21 1.63 8.73
C SER A 43 -10.27 3.14 8.78
N THR A 44 -9.94 3.78 7.66
CA THR A 44 -10.05 5.23 7.48
C THR A 44 -10.29 5.55 6.00
N THR A 45 -10.54 6.81 5.66
CA THR A 45 -10.68 7.25 4.27
C THR A 45 -9.35 7.15 3.52
N GLY A 46 -9.38 7.19 2.19
CA GLY A 46 -8.14 7.25 1.39
C GLY A 46 -7.33 8.52 1.67
N GLU A 47 -8.03 9.65 1.77
CA GLU A 47 -7.48 10.97 2.05
C GLU A 47 -6.76 11.00 3.39
N ASP A 48 -7.46 10.65 4.48
CA ASP A 48 -6.87 10.64 5.83
C ASP A 48 -5.68 9.67 5.92
N PHE A 49 -5.75 8.52 5.24
CA PHE A 49 -4.65 7.55 5.28
C PHE A 49 -3.39 8.13 4.65
N ILE A 50 -3.49 8.80 3.50
CA ILE A 50 -2.33 9.36 2.80
C ILE A 50 -1.63 10.44 3.62
N GLU A 51 -2.38 11.22 4.40
CA GLU A 51 -1.78 12.19 5.32
C GLU A 51 -0.96 11.55 6.45
N LEU A 52 -1.27 10.29 6.80
CA LEU A 52 -0.56 9.53 7.83
C LEU A 52 0.67 8.78 7.30
N VAL A 53 0.81 8.63 5.97
CA VAL A 53 1.92 7.90 5.36
C VAL A 53 3.18 8.77 5.38
N PRO A 54 4.28 8.33 6.02
CA PRO A 54 5.53 9.08 6.03
C PRO A 54 6.12 9.21 4.62
N GLU A 55 6.89 10.29 4.43
CA GLU A 55 7.60 10.52 3.16
C GLU A 55 8.53 9.34 2.82
N GLY A 56 8.59 9.00 1.52
CA GLY A 56 9.40 7.88 1.04
C GLY A 56 8.82 6.49 1.32
N ILE A 57 7.51 6.37 1.62
CA ILE A 57 6.77 5.09 1.69
C ILE A 57 5.62 5.13 0.68
N ALA A 58 5.68 4.28 -0.35
CA ALA A 58 4.59 4.12 -1.31
C ALA A 58 3.44 3.29 -0.72
N VAL A 59 2.23 3.47 -1.25
CA VAL A 59 1.06 2.68 -0.85
C VAL A 59 0.65 1.77 -2.00
N MET A 60 0.43 0.49 -1.73
CA MET A 60 -0.20 -0.42 -2.68
C MET A 60 -1.62 -0.74 -2.22
N LEU A 61 -2.61 -0.36 -3.03
CA LEU A 61 -3.99 -0.76 -2.84
C LEU A 61 -4.24 -2.12 -3.48
N ASP A 62 -4.77 -3.06 -2.69
CA ASP A 62 -5.17 -4.40 -3.12
C ASP A 62 -4.08 -5.15 -3.91
N PRO A 63 -2.91 -5.44 -3.31
CA PRO A 63 -1.72 -5.94 -4.00
C PRO A 63 -1.91 -7.24 -4.80
N TYR A 64 -2.92 -8.04 -4.47
CA TYR A 64 -3.20 -9.33 -5.11
C TYR A 64 -4.36 -9.28 -6.10
N ASP A 65 -4.95 -8.10 -6.30
CA ASP A 65 -6.07 -7.91 -7.22
C ASP A 65 -5.59 -7.60 -8.64
N GLU A 66 -6.43 -7.94 -9.63
CA GLU A 66 -6.16 -7.57 -11.03
C GLU A 66 -6.09 -6.05 -11.21
N HIS A 67 -6.89 -5.30 -10.43
CA HIS A 67 -6.94 -3.85 -10.43
C HIS A 67 -6.11 -3.20 -9.32
N ARG A 68 -5.02 -3.87 -8.88
CA ARG A 68 -4.09 -3.30 -7.89
C ARG A 68 -3.59 -1.94 -8.34
N PHE A 69 -3.54 -0.99 -7.41
CA PHE A 69 -3.22 0.39 -7.73
C PHE A 69 -2.14 0.96 -6.81
N PRO A 70 -0.97 1.34 -7.35
CA PRO A 70 0.05 2.04 -6.57
C PRO A 70 -0.34 3.50 -6.37
N VAL A 71 -0.46 3.94 -5.12
CA VAL A 71 -0.60 5.36 -4.76
C VAL A 71 0.78 5.89 -4.39
N LEU A 72 1.32 6.73 -5.28
CA LEU A 72 2.68 7.27 -5.20
C LEU A 72 2.70 8.72 -4.72
N SER A 73 1.76 9.10 -3.85
CA SER A 73 1.74 10.45 -3.31
C SER A 73 3.01 10.67 -2.49
N ARG A 74 3.82 11.65 -2.93
CA ARG A 74 5.02 12.15 -2.24
C ARG A 74 6.27 11.25 -2.26
N VAL A 75 6.29 10.15 -3.02
CA VAL A 75 7.37 9.13 -2.93
C VAL A 75 8.20 9.00 -4.19
N ALA A 76 7.62 9.27 -5.35
CA ALA A 76 8.23 8.79 -6.58
C ALA A 76 9.00 9.91 -7.28
N SER A 77 10.32 9.70 -7.44
CA SER A 77 11.01 10.34 -8.54
C SER A 77 10.30 9.94 -9.85
N PRO A 78 10.31 10.79 -10.89
CA PRO A 78 9.72 10.46 -12.17
C PRO A 78 10.16 9.09 -12.70
N GLU A 79 11.42 8.67 -12.46
CA GLU A 79 11.91 7.35 -12.87
C GLU A 79 11.22 6.18 -12.15
N PHE A 80 10.94 6.32 -10.85
CA PHE A 80 10.21 5.31 -10.08
C PHE A 80 8.78 5.12 -10.61
N VAL A 81 8.10 6.24 -10.91
CA VAL A 81 6.79 6.23 -11.54
C VAL A 81 6.86 5.49 -12.87
N THR A 82 7.80 5.86 -13.75
CA THR A 82 7.98 5.24 -15.07
C THR A 82 8.25 3.73 -14.98
N HIS A 83 9.12 3.29 -14.06
CA HIS A 83 9.40 1.86 -13.87
C HIS A 83 8.17 1.06 -13.40
N MET A 84 7.31 1.67 -12.58
CA MET A 84 6.06 1.04 -12.13
C MET A 84 5.05 0.88 -13.27
N TRP A 85 4.84 1.91 -14.10
CA TRP A 85 3.91 1.87 -15.23
C TRP A 85 4.31 0.89 -16.33
N LEU A 86 5.60 0.86 -16.69
CA LEU A 86 6.10 -0.04 -17.74
C LEU A 86 5.91 -1.53 -17.41
N ARG A 87 5.83 -1.88 -16.12
CA ARG A 87 5.57 -3.26 -15.68
C ARG A 87 4.09 -3.62 -15.57
N GLN A 88 3.16 -2.65 -15.61
CA GLN A 88 1.72 -2.95 -15.72
C GLN A 88 1.29 -3.23 -17.17
N SER A 89 2.05 -2.74 -18.16
CA SER A 89 1.78 -2.95 -19.59
C SER A 89 2.30 -4.29 -20.13
N VAL A 90 2.94 -5.09 -19.30
CA VAL A 90 3.49 -6.41 -19.65
C VAL A 90 2.94 -7.44 -18.65
N ASN A 91 1.64 -7.67 -18.73
CA ASN A 91 0.98 -8.89 -18.28
C ASN A 91 -0.37 -9.02 -19.00
#